data_AF-A0A1G2GQF1-F1
#
_entry.id   AF-A0A1G2GQF1-F1
#
_cell.length_a   1.000
_cell.length_b   1.000
_cell.length_c   1.000
_cell.angle_alpha   90.00
_cell.angle_beta   90.00
_cell.angle_gamma   90.00
#
_symmetry.space_group_name_H-M   'P 1'
#
loop_
_entity.id
_entity.type
_entity.pdbx_description
1 polymer ?
#
loop_
_entity_poly.entity_id
_entity_poly.type
_entity_poly.pdbx_seq_one_letter_code
_entity_poly.pdbx_strand_id
1 'polypeptide(L)'
;MTGNNREIEIVLGSQSDMDQIQGGLEELGKRGVRFRVHIISCHRNPEDLRLYARDRVTEDMIVIAAAGKAAALPGVLQSWLRYFGKELVWVIGVALKGKTPRANTAATLAIDELPDNPVLLQNGTAYFGPEGFAAACRDAATKEFAMKVIPDKPARLDFIMSS
;
A
#
# COMPACT_ATOMS: atom_id res chain seq x y z
N MET A 1 -8.98 1.38 -28.59
CA MET A 1 -8.24 2.22 -27.62
C MET A 1 -8.50 1.68 -26.22
N THR A 2 -7.73 0.72 -25.73
CA THR A 2 -7.87 0.20 -24.36
C THR A 2 -6.68 0.68 -23.53
N GLY A 3 -6.51 2.01 -23.48
CA GLY A 3 -5.69 2.62 -22.45
C GLY A 3 -6.53 2.62 -21.19
N ASN A 4 -6.33 1.65 -20.31
CA ASN A 4 -6.99 1.60 -19.01
C ASN A 4 -6.64 2.89 -18.27
N ASN A 5 -7.56 3.86 -18.22
CA ASN A 5 -7.41 5.12 -17.51
C ASN A 5 -7.58 4.88 -16.00
N ARG A 6 -6.83 3.90 -15.48
CA ARG A 6 -6.82 3.51 -14.08
C ARG A 6 -6.22 4.65 -13.28
N GLU A 7 -7.01 5.13 -12.34
CA GLU A 7 -6.56 6.13 -11.39
C GLU A 7 -5.66 5.47 -10.35
N ILE A 8 -4.48 6.05 -10.12
CA ILE A 8 -3.55 5.60 -9.09
C ILE A 8 -3.81 6.42 -7.83
N GLU A 9 -4.09 5.73 -6.74
CA GLU A 9 -4.19 6.35 -5.44
C GLU A 9 -2.87 6.17 -4.68
N ILE A 10 -2.40 7.22 -4.02
CA ILE A 10 -1.17 7.20 -3.22
C ILE A 10 -1.54 7.56 -1.79
N VAL A 11 -1.20 6.71 -0.83
CA VAL A 11 -1.48 6.94 0.60
C VAL A 11 -0.16 6.97 1.37
N LEU A 12 0.08 8.08 2.05
CA LEU A 12 1.25 8.30 2.91
C LEU A 12 0.83 8.43 4.37
N GLY A 13 1.72 8.06 5.29
CA GLY A 13 1.49 8.22 6.73
C GLY A 13 1.75 9.64 7.25
N SER A 14 2.49 10.48 6.52
CA SER A 14 2.89 11.83 6.95
C SER A 14 3.12 12.76 5.76
N GLN A 15 2.85 14.06 5.94
CA GLN A 15 3.21 15.07 4.93
C GLN A 15 4.72 15.15 4.70
N SER A 16 5.53 14.88 5.74
CA SER A 16 7.00 14.84 5.62
C SER A 16 7.53 13.76 4.67
N ASP A 17 6.68 12.80 4.29
CA ASP A 17 7.04 11.73 3.37
C ASP A 17 7.00 12.19 1.90
N MET A 18 6.41 13.36 1.62
CA MET A 18 6.25 13.93 0.27
C MET A 18 7.60 14.06 -0.48
N ASP A 19 8.65 14.50 0.22
CA ASP A 19 9.97 14.70 -0.39
C ASP A 19 10.56 13.42 -0.99
N GLN A 20 10.18 12.25 -0.45
CA GLN A 20 10.69 10.97 -0.95
C GLN A 20 9.93 10.44 -2.16
N ILE A 21 8.75 10.97 -2.45
CA ILE A 21 7.86 10.42 -3.48
C ILE A 21 7.80 11.28 -4.75
N GLN A 22 8.36 12.49 -4.71
CA GLN A 22 8.26 13.48 -5.78
C GLN A 22 8.69 12.93 -7.15
N GLY A 23 9.81 12.20 -7.21
CA GLY A 23 10.29 11.59 -8.47
C GLY A 23 9.30 10.57 -9.06
N GLY A 24 8.54 9.86 -8.22
CA GLY A 24 7.47 8.97 -8.68
C GLY A 24 6.24 9.72 -9.19
N LEU A 25 5.88 10.83 -8.56
CA LEU A 25 4.78 11.68 -9.05
C LEU A 25 5.10 12.28 -10.43
N GLU A 26 6.34 12.72 -10.63
CA GLU A 26 6.82 13.20 -11.93
C GLU A 26 6.78 12.10 -12.99
N GLU A 27 7.13 10.87 -12.62
CA GLU A 27 7.05 9.71 -13.52
C GLU A 27 5.61 9.42 -13.97
N LEU A 28 4.64 9.48 -13.05
CA LEU A 28 3.22 9.35 -13.39
C LEU A 28 2.74 10.50 -14.28
N GLY A 29 3.15 11.73 -13.96
CA GLY A 29 2.82 12.93 -14.75
C GLY A 29 3.34 12.85 -16.19
N LYS A 30 4.59 12.42 -16.38
CA LYS A 30 5.19 12.22 -17.72
C LYS A 30 4.44 11.20 -18.56
N ARG A 31 3.77 10.24 -17.92
CA ARG A 31 2.96 9.20 -18.58
C ARG A 31 1.50 9.60 -18.80
N GLY A 32 1.08 10.77 -18.31
CA GLY A 32 -0.31 11.22 -18.39
C GLY A 32 -1.26 10.39 -17.52
N VAL A 33 -0.75 9.70 -16.49
CA VAL A 33 -1.57 8.89 -15.58
C VAL A 33 -2.18 9.79 -14.52
N ARG A 34 -3.49 9.68 -14.31
CA ARG A 34 -4.18 10.40 -13.24
C ARG A 34 -3.87 9.76 -11.90
N PHE A 35 -3.53 10.60 -10.92
CA PHE A 35 -3.27 10.14 -9.56
C PHE A 35 -3.77 11.13 -8.51
N ARG A 36 -3.99 10.62 -7.29
CA ARG A 36 -4.29 11.41 -6.09
C ARG A 36 -3.38 10.99 -4.95
N VAL A 37 -3.01 11.95 -4.10
CA VAL A 37 -2.19 11.71 -2.91
C VAL A 37 -3.01 12.03 -1.67
N HIS A 38 -3.01 11.11 -0.70
CA HIS A 38 -3.66 11.27 0.60
C HIS A 38 -2.64 11.12 1.72
N ILE A 39 -2.78 11.94 2.76
CA ILE A 39 -2.01 11.80 4.00
C ILE A 39 -2.92 11.19 5.06
N ILE A 40 -2.78 9.88 5.31
CA ILE A 40 -3.60 9.11 6.24
C ILE A 40 -2.70 8.18 7.05
N SER A 41 -2.60 8.42 8.36
CA SER A 41 -1.76 7.60 9.23
C SER A 41 -2.55 6.45 9.86
N CYS A 42 -2.17 5.21 9.58
CA CYS A 42 -2.77 4.04 10.23
C CYS A 42 -2.57 3.99 11.75
N HIS A 43 -1.52 4.63 12.28
CA HIS A 43 -1.22 4.63 13.72
C HIS A 43 -1.92 5.75 14.48
N ARG A 44 -2.11 6.91 13.84
CA ARG A 44 -2.72 8.09 14.50
C ARG A 44 -4.20 8.20 14.22
N ASN A 45 -4.62 7.81 13.01
CA ASN A 45 -5.96 7.99 12.48
C ASN A 45 -6.43 6.70 11.74
N PRO A 46 -6.50 5.54 12.42
CA PRO A 46 -6.89 4.28 11.78
C PRO A 46 -8.31 4.32 11.21
N GLU A 47 -9.21 5.09 11.82
CA GLU A 47 -10.59 5.25 11.35
C GLU A 47 -10.66 5.97 10.00
N ASP A 48 -9.84 7.00 9.78
CA ASP A 48 -9.79 7.70 8.49
C ASP A 48 -9.30 6.76 7.38
N LEU A 49 -8.37 5.87 7.68
CA LEU A 49 -7.90 4.85 6.74
C LEU A 49 -9.00 3.82 6.42
N ARG A 50 -9.78 3.43 7.43
CA ARG A 50 -10.93 2.54 7.26
C ARG A 50 -11.99 3.19 6.37
N LEU A 51 -12.34 4.45 6.63
CA LEU A 51 -13.31 5.21 5.84
C LEU A 51 -12.81 5.43 4.42
N TYR A 52 -11.52 5.75 4.24
CA TYR A 52 -10.89 5.81 2.92
C TYR A 52 -11.05 4.50 2.15
N ALA A 53 -10.70 3.37 2.77
CA ALA A 53 -10.82 2.04 2.16
C ALA A 53 -12.27 1.69 1.80
N ARG A 54 -13.24 2.11 2.62
CA ARG A 54 -14.67 1.85 2.39
C ARG A 54 -15.23 2.69 1.26
N ASP A 55 -15.02 4.01 1.33
CA ASP A 55 -15.80 5.00 0.59
C ASP A 55 -15.09 5.54 -0.65
N ARG A 56 -13.76 5.65 -0.62
CA ARG A 56 -12.98 6.28 -1.70
C ARG A 56 -12.40 5.30 -2.68
N VAL A 57 -12.03 4.12 -2.20
CA VAL A 57 -11.46 3.09 -3.05
C VAL A 57 -12.59 2.36 -3.77
N THR A 58 -12.64 2.47 -5.09
CA THR A 58 -13.58 1.74 -5.95
C THR A 58 -12.92 0.50 -6.54
N GLU A 59 -13.72 -0.31 -7.22
CA GLU A 59 -13.24 -1.43 -8.03
C GLU A 59 -12.26 -0.91 -9.10
N ASP A 60 -11.25 -1.73 -9.44
CA ASP A 60 -10.20 -1.49 -10.44
C ASP A 60 -9.12 -0.44 -10.13
N MET A 61 -9.07 0.10 -8.90
CA MET A 61 -8.01 1.01 -8.48
C MET A 61 -6.70 0.28 -8.11
N ILE A 62 -5.58 0.98 -8.31
CA ILE A 62 -4.27 0.58 -7.77
C ILE A 62 -3.89 1.61 -6.71
N VAL A 63 -3.57 1.15 -5.50
CA VAL A 63 -3.14 1.98 -4.38
C VAL A 63 -1.67 1.75 -4.09
N ILE A 64 -0.86 2.80 -4.14
CA ILE A 64 0.52 2.80 -3.65
C ILE A 64 0.50 3.28 -2.21
N ALA A 65 0.72 2.36 -1.26
CA ALA A 65 0.77 2.67 0.17
C ALA A 65 2.24 2.76 0.60
N ALA A 66 2.67 3.94 1.06
CA ALA A 66 4.06 4.17 1.44
C ALA A 66 4.20 4.65 2.89
N ALA A 67 5.10 4.00 3.65
CA ALA A 67 5.37 4.36 5.04
C ALA A 67 6.80 4.00 5.45
N GLY A 68 7.33 4.71 6.45
CA GLY A 68 8.63 4.41 7.07
C GLY A 68 8.52 3.82 8.48
N LYS A 69 9.67 3.47 9.08
CA LYS A 69 9.78 2.82 10.41
C LYS A 69 8.99 1.51 10.46
N ALA A 70 8.19 1.23 11.49
CA ALA A 70 7.29 0.07 11.45
C ALA A 70 6.16 0.34 10.44
N ALA A 71 6.40 0.07 9.17
CA ALA A 71 5.59 0.51 8.04
C ALA A 71 4.28 -0.32 7.90
N ALA A 72 3.36 -0.17 8.85
CA ALA A 72 2.13 -0.95 8.91
C ALA A 72 1.06 -0.52 7.88
N LEU A 73 1.18 0.68 7.30
CA LEU A 73 0.15 1.26 6.43
C LEU A 73 -0.30 0.34 5.28
N PRO A 74 0.59 -0.30 4.49
CA PRO A 74 0.17 -1.15 3.38
C PRO A 74 -0.64 -2.36 3.84
N GLY A 75 -0.20 -3.03 4.91
CA GLY A 75 -0.88 -4.20 5.46
C GLY A 75 -2.23 -3.84 6.07
N VAL A 76 -2.32 -2.76 6.85
CA VAL A 76 -3.59 -2.32 7.46
C VAL A 76 -4.60 -1.89 6.40
N LEU A 77 -4.16 -1.14 5.38
CA LEU A 77 -5.03 -0.77 4.26
C LEU A 77 -5.58 -2.02 3.54
N GLN A 78 -4.71 -2.97 3.21
CA GLN A 78 -5.12 -4.21 2.54
C GLN A 78 -6.13 -5.02 3.37
N SER A 79 -5.96 -5.05 4.71
CA SER A 79 -6.92 -5.69 5.61
C SER A 79 -8.30 -5.02 5.57
N TRP A 80 -8.37 -3.69 5.53
CA TRP A 80 -9.64 -2.99 5.39
C TRP A 80 -10.30 -3.20 4.04
N LEU A 81 -9.52 -3.17 2.95
CA LEU A 81 -10.04 -3.46 1.62
C LEU A 81 -10.66 -4.86 1.54
N ARG A 82 -9.98 -5.87 2.10
CA ARG A 82 -10.53 -7.24 2.21
C ARG A 82 -11.80 -7.27 3.05
N TYR A 83 -11.83 -6.59 4.19
CA TYR A 83 -13.02 -6.52 5.04
C TYR A 83 -14.24 -5.95 4.30
N PHE A 84 -14.02 -4.99 3.40
CA PHE A 84 -15.08 -4.41 2.56
C PHE A 84 -15.31 -5.15 1.22
N GLY A 85 -14.74 -6.34 1.04
CA GLY A 85 -14.92 -7.14 -0.19
C GLY A 85 -14.23 -6.57 -1.43
N LYS A 86 -13.24 -5.69 -1.27
CA LYS A 86 -12.53 -5.02 -2.37
C LYS A 86 -11.30 -5.81 -2.83
N GLU A 87 -11.49 -7.08 -3.16
CA GLU A 87 -10.41 -8.03 -3.48
C GLU A 87 -9.70 -7.75 -4.81
N LEU A 88 -10.37 -7.02 -5.71
CA LEU A 88 -9.82 -6.61 -7.02
C LEU A 88 -8.90 -5.39 -6.94
N VAL A 89 -8.78 -4.76 -5.77
CA VAL A 89 -7.94 -3.59 -5.57
C VAL A 89 -6.51 -4.04 -5.25
N TRP A 90 -5.55 -3.48 -5.98
CA TRP A 90 -4.14 -3.77 -5.79
C TRP A 90 -3.50 -2.78 -4.82
N VAL A 91 -2.82 -3.27 -3.79
CA VAL A 91 -1.97 -2.45 -2.91
C VAL A 91 -0.51 -2.74 -3.20
N ILE A 92 0.25 -1.73 -3.65
CA ILE A 92 1.72 -1.79 -3.76
C ILE A 92 2.32 -1.25 -2.47
N GLY A 93 3.12 -2.06 -1.77
CA GLY A 93 3.77 -1.70 -0.52
C GLY A 93 5.13 -1.05 -0.74
N VAL A 94 5.30 0.19 -0.25
CA VAL A 94 6.57 0.92 -0.34
C VAL A 94 7.11 1.27 1.06
N ALA A 95 8.30 0.77 1.37
CA ALA A 95 9.07 1.14 2.55
C ALA A 95 9.83 2.45 2.29
N LEU A 96 9.49 3.52 3.00
CA LEU A 96 10.17 4.81 2.90
C LEU A 96 11.46 4.83 3.72
N LYS A 97 12.45 5.59 3.23
CA LYS A 97 13.75 5.73 3.87
C LYS A 97 13.59 6.52 5.17
N GLY A 98 14.02 5.92 6.28
CA GLY A 98 14.16 6.55 7.57
C GLY A 98 15.54 7.17 7.78
N LYS A 99 15.74 7.74 8.97
CA LYS A 99 16.99 8.39 9.37
C LYS A 99 18.11 7.41 9.74
N THR A 100 17.79 6.13 9.96
CA THR A 100 18.74 5.12 10.42
C THR A 100 18.56 3.81 9.66
N PRO A 101 19.63 2.98 9.51
CA PRO A 101 19.51 1.65 8.91
C PRO A 101 18.48 0.78 9.61
N ARG A 102 18.42 0.81 10.95
CA ARG A 102 17.42 0.06 11.73
C ARG A 102 15.99 0.45 11.37
N ALA A 103 15.73 1.74 11.13
CA ALA A 103 14.39 2.18 10.72
C ALA A 103 14.05 1.72 9.29
N ASN A 104 15.04 1.63 8.40
CA ASN A 104 14.85 1.11 7.05
C ASN A 104 14.54 -0.38 7.07
N THR A 105 15.34 -1.16 7.82
CA THR A 105 15.10 -2.59 8.01
C THR A 105 13.73 -2.85 8.61
N ALA A 106 13.31 -2.06 9.60
CA ALA A 106 11.98 -2.16 10.18
C ALA A 106 10.86 -1.89 9.15
N ALA A 107 11.07 -0.96 8.21
CA ALA A 107 10.08 -0.60 7.20
C ALA A 107 9.91 -1.68 6.15
N THR A 108 11.04 -2.18 5.65
CA THR A 108 11.05 -3.27 4.66
C THR A 108 10.45 -4.54 5.27
N LEU A 109 10.95 -5.00 6.42
CA LEU A 109 10.44 -6.24 7.03
C LEU A 109 8.96 -6.15 7.44
N ALA A 110 8.47 -4.98 7.86
CA ALA A 110 7.05 -4.82 8.20
C ALA A 110 6.10 -5.03 6.99
N ILE A 111 6.61 -4.88 5.77
CA ILE A 111 5.86 -5.07 4.53
C ILE A 111 6.14 -6.46 3.95
N ASP A 112 7.41 -6.90 3.96
CA ASP A 112 7.85 -8.20 3.44
C ASP A 112 7.25 -9.39 4.16
N GLU A 113 7.06 -9.27 5.48
CA GLU A 113 6.65 -10.36 6.37
C GLU A 113 5.15 -10.35 6.66
N LEU A 114 4.35 -9.66 5.84
CA LEU A 114 2.90 -9.71 5.99
C LEU A 114 2.39 -11.14 5.72
N PRO A 115 1.55 -11.72 6.60
CA PRO A 115 1.05 -13.08 6.40
C PRO A 115 0.36 -13.25 5.05
N ASP A 116 0.73 -14.30 4.31
CA ASP A 116 0.22 -14.59 2.96
C ASP A 116 0.52 -13.48 1.93
N ASN A 117 1.42 -12.54 2.26
CA ASN A 117 1.90 -11.44 1.42
C ASN A 117 0.77 -10.78 0.62
N PRO A 118 -0.19 -10.11 1.28
CA PRO A 118 -1.42 -9.66 0.65
C PRO A 118 -1.22 -8.38 -0.18
N VAL A 119 -0.06 -7.73 -0.08
CA VAL A 119 0.35 -6.59 -0.92
C VAL A 119 1.26 -7.04 -2.08
N LEU A 120 1.48 -6.16 -3.06
CA LEU A 120 2.42 -6.35 -4.16
C LEU A 120 3.83 -5.92 -3.75
N LEU A 121 4.80 -6.77 -4.07
CA LEU A 121 6.22 -6.63 -3.74
C LEU A 121 7.07 -6.62 -5.02
N GLN A 122 8.25 -6.02 -4.94
CA GLN A 122 9.26 -6.05 -5.99
C GLN A 122 10.20 -7.26 -5.77
N ASN A 123 10.06 -8.30 -6.59
CA ASN A 123 10.88 -9.52 -6.50
C ASN A 123 10.90 -10.16 -5.11
N GLY A 124 9.76 -10.13 -4.41
CA GLY A 124 9.60 -10.72 -3.08
C GLY A 124 9.96 -9.78 -1.92
N THR A 125 10.36 -8.53 -2.17
CA THR A 125 10.62 -7.53 -1.13
C THR A 125 9.88 -6.22 -1.39
N ALA A 126 9.69 -5.42 -0.36
CA ALA A 126 9.04 -4.12 -0.46
C ALA A 126 9.85 -3.21 -1.39
N TYR A 127 9.14 -2.42 -2.18
CA TYR A 127 9.74 -1.30 -2.86
C TYR A 127 10.38 -0.38 -1.81
N PHE A 128 11.62 0.06 -2.01
CA PHE A 128 12.35 0.77 -0.97
C PHE A 128 12.86 2.15 -1.41
N GLY A 129 12.58 3.16 -0.58
CA GLY A 129 13.04 4.53 -0.74
C GLY A 129 12.48 5.24 -1.98
N PRO A 130 13.07 6.40 -2.36
CA PRO A 130 12.60 7.18 -3.51
C PRO A 130 12.62 6.42 -4.84
N GLU A 131 13.68 5.64 -5.09
CA GLU A 131 13.79 4.83 -6.30
C GLU A 131 12.76 3.69 -6.33
N GLY A 132 12.52 3.05 -5.19
CA GLY A 132 11.47 2.06 -5.04
C GLY A 132 10.08 2.66 -5.26
N PHE A 133 9.82 3.85 -4.73
CA PHE A 133 8.55 4.55 -4.97
C PHE A 133 8.36 4.88 -6.46
N ALA A 134 9.40 5.36 -7.14
CA ALA A 134 9.34 5.61 -8.58
C ALA A 134 9.13 4.32 -9.38
N ALA A 135 9.74 3.20 -8.96
CA ALA A 135 9.50 1.89 -9.55
C ALA A 135 8.06 1.40 -9.33
N ALA A 136 7.50 1.59 -8.13
CA ALA A 136 6.10 1.30 -7.83
C ALA A 136 5.16 2.11 -8.72
N CYS A 137 5.46 3.39 -8.96
CA CYS A 137 4.70 4.24 -9.88
C CYS A 137 4.74 3.72 -11.33
N ARG A 138 5.93 3.33 -11.81
CA ARG A 138 6.07 2.72 -13.15
C ARG A 138 5.26 1.44 -13.26
N ASP A 139 5.37 0.58 -12.27
CA ASP A 139 4.70 -0.71 -12.23
C ASP A 139 3.19 -0.56 -12.16
N ALA A 140 2.68 0.36 -11.34
CA ALA A 140 1.26 0.70 -11.28
C ALA A 140 0.73 1.22 -12.62
N ALA A 141 1.54 1.96 -13.37
CA ALA A 141 1.16 2.54 -14.64
C ALA A 141 1.20 1.56 -15.83
N THR A 142 2.02 0.50 -15.76
CA THR A 142 2.32 -0.35 -16.94
C THR A 142 2.06 -1.82 -16.78
N LYS A 143 2.01 -2.35 -15.55
CA LYS A 143 1.85 -3.79 -15.34
C LYS A 143 0.37 -4.17 -15.27
N GLU A 144 0.09 -5.33 -15.85
CA GLU A 144 -1.11 -6.08 -15.51
C GLU A 144 -0.82 -6.94 -14.29
N PHE A 145 -1.66 -6.81 -13.27
CA PHE A 145 -1.56 -7.61 -12.05
C PHE A 145 -2.53 -8.79 -12.17
N ALA A 146 -2.00 -10.01 -12.07
CA ALA A 146 -2.79 -11.23 -12.07
C ALA A 146 -3.61 -11.33 -10.78
N MET A 147 -4.87 -11.72 -10.88
CA MET A 147 -5.80 -11.92 -9.75
C MET A 147 -5.15 -12.62 -8.55
N LYS A 148 -5.39 -12.07 -7.35
CA LYS A 148 -4.84 -12.61 -6.10
C LYS A 148 -5.85 -13.55 -5.48
N VAL A 149 -5.46 -14.80 -5.29
CA VAL A 149 -6.22 -15.72 -4.43
C VAL A 149 -5.62 -15.61 -3.04
N ILE A 150 -6.28 -14.86 -2.14
CA ILE A 150 -5.89 -14.81 -0.74
C ILE A 150 -6.65 -15.94 -0.02
N PRO A 151 -5.96 -16.90 0.61
CA PRO A 151 -6.63 -17.97 1.34
C PRO A 151 -7.52 -17.41 2.45
N ASP A 152 -8.75 -17.94 2.58
CA ASP A 152 -9.58 -17.64 3.73
C ASP A 152 -9.12 -18.44 4.95
N LYS A 153 -8.32 -17.80 5.81
CA LYS A 153 -7.90 -18.33 7.11
C LYS A 153 -8.65 -17.59 8.21
N PRO A 154 -9.56 -18.26 8.95
CA PRO A 154 -10.30 -17.61 10.03
C PRO A 154 -9.34 -17.15 11.14
N ALA A 155 -9.39 -15.87 11.48
CA ALA A 155 -8.47 -15.21 12.41
C ALA A 155 -9.01 -15.13 13.86
N ARG A 156 -10.06 -15.89 14.19
CA ARG A 156 -10.78 -15.76 15.48
C ARG A 156 -10.81 -17.09 16.23
N LEU A 157 -10.26 -17.07 17.44
CA LEU A 157 -10.44 -18.10 18.46
C LEU A 157 -10.70 -17.40 19.79
N ASP A 158 -11.95 -17.42 20.25
CA ASP A 158 -12.33 -16.90 21.57
C ASP A 158 -12.68 -18.09 22.48
N PHE A 159 -12.01 -18.22 23.62
CA PHE A 159 -12.44 -19.13 24.69
C PHE A 159 -12.44 -18.40 26.03
N ILE A 160 -13.51 -18.61 26.80
CA ILE A 160 -13.60 -18.18 28.19
C ILE A 160 -13.35 -19.44 29.02
N MET A 161 -12.25 -19.50 29.77
CA MET A 161 -12.03 -20.59 30.72
C MET A 161 -12.95 -20.37 31.91
N SER A 162 -13.92 -21.27 32.12
CA SER A 162 -14.62 -21.38 33.40
C SER A 162 -13.68 -22.02 34.42
N SER A 163 -13.58 -21.40 35.60
CA SER A 163 -12.87 -21.91 36.78
C SER A 163 -13.38 -23.26 37.26
#